data_AF-A0A2R8BJR5-F1
#
_entry.id   AF-A0A2R8BJR5-F1
#
_cell.length_a   1.000
_cell.length_b   1.000
_cell.length_c   1.000
_cell.angle_alpha   90.00
_cell.angle_beta   90.00
_cell.angle_gamma   90.00
#
_symmetry.space_group_name_H-M   'P 1'
#
loop_
_entity.id
_entity.type
_entity.pdbx_description
1 polymer ?
#
loop_
_entity_poly.entity_id
_entity_poly.type
_entity_poly.pdbx_seq_one_letter_code
_entity_poly.pdbx_strand_id
1 'polypeptide(L)' 'MFYYIYKDVSGYWRWTLYAANNRKIANSGEGYHNKADALSAINLVKGSGSAPIREAAAA' A
#
# COMPACT_ATOMS: atom_id res chain seq x y z
N MET A 1 -4.55 -12.78 5.05
CA MET A 1 -4.20 -11.53 4.36
C MET A 1 -3.92 -10.46 5.40
N PHE A 2 -2.82 -9.72 5.28
CA PHE A 2 -2.42 -8.72 6.28
C PHE A 2 -1.56 -7.61 5.68
N TYR A 3 -1.64 -6.41 6.27
CA TYR A 3 -0.71 -5.31 5.99
C TYR A 3 0.52 -5.43 6.90
N TYR A 4 1.69 -5.32 6.31
CA TYR A 4 2.96 -5.24 7.01
C TYR A 4 3.53 -3.83 6.85
N ILE A 5 3.73 -3.13 7.97
CA ILE A 5 4.30 -1.79 8.00
C ILE A 5 5.73 -1.86 8.53
N TYR A 6 6.64 -1.14 7.89
CA TYR A 6 8.06 -1.14 8.24
C TYR A 6 8.71 0.19 7.88
N LYS A 7 9.88 0.45 8.47
CA LYS A 7 10.73 1.58 8.11
C LYS A 7 11.86 1.07 7.23
N ASP A 8 12.02 1.68 6.07
CA ASP A 8 13.05 1.34 5.10
C ASP A 8 14.43 1.91 5.49
N VAL A 9 15.49 1.45 4.82
CA VAL A 9 16.88 1.91 5.03
C VAL A 9 17.03 3.42 4.83
N SER A 10 16.24 4.03 3.95
CA SER A 10 16.24 5.48 3.75
C SER A 10 15.42 6.25 4.81
N GLY A 11 14.91 5.58 5.83
CA GLY A 11 14.19 6.21 6.94
C GLY A 11 12.71 6.48 6.68
N TYR A 12 12.17 6.04 5.54
CA TYR A 12 10.76 6.20 5.20
C TYR A 12 9.92 5.02 5.68
N TRP A 13 8.70 5.31 6.14
CA TRP A 13 7.69 4.30 6.40
C TRP A 13 7.09 3.78 5.11
N ARG A 14 6.96 2.46 5.00
CA ARG A 14 6.34 1.78 3.85
C ARG A 14 5.41 0.70 4.36
N TRP A 15 4.52 0.26 3.49
CA TRP A 15 3.65 -0.87 3.77
C TRP A 15 3.60 -1.85 2.60
N THR A 16 3.30 -3.10 2.91
CA THR A 16 3.11 -4.18 1.93
C THR A 16 1.92 -5.02 2.34
N LEU A 17 1.06 -5.35 1.39
CA LEU A 17 -0.08 -6.24 1.60
C LEU A 17 0.30 -7.65 1.16
N TYR A 18 0.10 -8.60 2.07
CA TYR A 18 0.31 -10.02 1.82
C TYR A 18 -1.02 -10.75 1.76
N ALA A 19 -1.17 -11.61 0.75
CA ALA A 19 -2.29 -12.54 0.66
C ALA A 19 -2.21 -13.65 1.72
N ALA A 20 -3.25 -14.47 1.82
CA ALA A 20 -3.27 -15.60 2.76
C ALA A 20 -2.15 -16.63 2.52
N ASN A 21 -1.64 -16.70 1.29
CA ASN A 21 -0.51 -17.55 0.89
C ASN A 21 0.86 -16.87 1.11
N ASN A 22 0.92 -15.81 1.92
CA ASN A 22 2.13 -15.04 2.22
C ASN A 22 2.84 -14.42 1.01
N ARG A 23 2.17 -14.33 -0.16
CA ARG A 23 2.71 -13.61 -1.32
C ARG A 23 2.33 -12.14 -1.26
N LYS A 24 3.26 -11.27 -1.66
CA LYS A 24 3.03 -9.83 -1.81
C LYS A 24 2.04 -9.61 -2.96
N ILE A 25 1.00 -8.83 -2.72
CA ILE A 25 -0.03 -8.50 -3.74
C ILE A 25 -0.15 -6.99 -3.99
N ALA A 26 0.23 -6.16 -3.02
CA ALA A 26 0.31 -4.71 -3.18
C ALA A 26 1.41 -4.14 -2.27
N ASN A 27 1.91 -2.95 -2.61
CA ASN A 27 2.83 -2.18 -1.79
C ASN A 27 2.41 -0.70 -1.80
N SER A 28 3.06 0.12 -0.98
CA SER A 28 2.74 1.54 -0.86
C SER A 28 3.05 2.38 -2.10
N GLY A 29 3.88 1.90 -3.04
CA GLY A 29 4.44 2.70 -4.14
C GLY A 29 5.44 3.76 -3.68
N GLU A 30 5.12 4.50 -2.63
CA GLU A 30 5.87 5.63 -2.09
C GLU A 30 6.33 5.38 -0.65
N GLY A 31 7.28 6.20 -0.18
CA GLY A 31 7.75 6.19 1.20
C GLY A 31 7.23 7.40 1.98
N TYR A 32 6.72 7.18 3.18
CA TYR A 32 6.15 8.23 4.02
C TYR A 32 7.14 8.68 5.11
N HIS A 33 7.19 9.98 5.42
CA HIS A 33 8.04 10.47 6.51
C HIS A 33 7.52 10.04 7.89
N ASN A 34 6.20 10.06 8.09
CA ASN A 34 5.58 9.67 9.36
C ASN A 34 4.85 8.33 9.25
N LYS A 35 4.83 7.59 10.36
CA LYS A 35 4.09 6.32 10.46
C LYS A 35 2.58 6.53 10.30
N ALA A 36 2.07 7.64 10.82
CA ALA A 36 0.65 7.97 10.75
C ALA A 36 0.16 8.13 9.30
N ASP A 37 0.97 8.75 8.43
CA ASP A 37 0.65 8.91 7.01
C ASP A 37 0.56 7.55 6.31
N ALA A 38 1.51 6.64 6.59
CA ALA A 38 1.48 5.28 6.07
C ALA A 38 0.24 4.49 6.53
N LEU A 39 -0.17 4.66 7.80
CA LEU A 39 -1.40 4.03 8.32
C LEU A 39 -2.66 4.63 7.69
N SER A 40 -2.69 5.94 7.44
CA SER A 40 -3.79 6.61 6.75
C SER A 40 -3.95 6.07 5.33
N ALA A 41 -2.84 5.92 4.60
CA ALA A 41 -2.83 5.31 3.27
C ALA A 41 -3.38 3.88 3.29
N ILE A 42 -2.97 3.03 4.26
CA ILE A 42 -3.54 1.68 4.42
C ILE A 42 -5.06 1.73 4.62
N ASN A 43 -5.56 2.67 5.43
CA ASN A 43 -7.01 2.80 5.65
C ASN A 43 -7.76 3.20 4.38
N LEU A 44 -7.19 4.06 3.54
CA LEU A 44 -7.76 4.39 2.23
C LEU A 44 -7.82 3.16 1.32
N VAL A 45 -6.73 2.38 1.23
CA VAL A 45 -6.71 1.15 0.40
C VAL A 45 -7.68 0.10 0.93
N LYS A 46 -7.85 -0.03 2.24
CA LYS A 46 -8.88 -0.91 2.82
C LYS A 46 -10.30 -0.51 2.41
N GLY A 47 -10.55 0.79 2.24
CA GLY A 47 -11.84 1.34 1.83
C GLY A 47 -12.06 1.40 0.31
N SER A 48 -11.02 1.20 -0.50
CA SER A 48 -11.09 1.43 -1.95
C SER A 48 -11.65 0.24 -2.75
N GLY A 49 -12.27 -0.74 -2.10
CA GLY A 49 -12.77 -1.95 -2.76
C GLY A 49 -13.82 -1.69 -3.87
N SER A 50 -14.47 -0.54 -3.84
CA SER A 50 -15.45 -0.10 -4.86
C SER A 50 -14.90 0.94 -5.84
N ALA A 51 -13.60 1.23 -5.81
CA ALA A 51 -13.00 2.20 -6.72
C ALA A 51 -13.09 1.71 -8.17
N PRO A 52 -13.53 2.55 -9.12
CA PRO A 52 -13.66 2.15 -10.52
C PRO A 52 -12.29 1.95 -11.17
N ILE A 53 -12.18 0.92 -12.02
CA ILE A 53 -10.98 0.63 -12.80
C ILE A 53 -11.01 1.49 -14.07
N ARG A 54 -9.89 2.14 -14.40
CA ARG A 54 -9.72 2.89 -15.64
C ARG A 54 -8.51 2.35 -16.40
N GLU A 55 -8.68 2.18 -17.70
CA GLU A 55 -7.61 1.76 -18.61
C GLU A 55 -7.05 2.98 -19.34
N ALA A 56 -5.73 3.05 -19.48
CA ALA A 56 -5.11 4.08 -20.31
C ALA A 56 -5.39 3.76 -21.79
N ALA A 57 -5.78 4.76 -22.59
CA ALA A 57 -5.87 4.58 -24.03
C ALA A 57 -4.48 4.27 -24.58
N ALA A 58 -4.36 3.24 -25.42
CA ALA A 58 -3.14 2.97 -26.16
C ALA A 58 -2.81 4.20 -27.03
N ALA A 59 -1.58 4.69 -26.92
CA ALA A 59 -1.05 5.80 -27.71
C ALA A 59 -0.90 5.42 -29.19
#